data_AF-A0A3D5VR33-F1
#
_entry.id   AF-A0A3D5VR33-F1
#
_cell.length_a   1.000
_cell.length_b   1.000
_cell.length_c   1.000
_cell.angle_alpha   90.00
_cell.angle_beta   90.00
_cell.angle_gamma   90.00
#
_symmetry.space_group_name_H-M   'P 1'
#
loop_
_entity.id
_entity.type
_entity.pdbx_description
1 polymer ?
#
loop_
_entity_poly.entity_id
_entity_poly.type
_entity_poly.pdbx_seq_one_letter_code
_entity_poly.pdbx_strand_id
1 'polypeptide(L)'
;MTDTLPIPPETLAADAPVAPSKRASRPDVLPVLEHMAALYPQMFGATFQPMKRGIFQDLLEAHPDAFERDSLKTALAHHTRSTRYLTAVASGGDRYDLQGQAVEAMAPEHVHHALLEVFRRRQTRSKEDLRPKLVQRIVVACEASGLTPQAYSELVRSRDEAANAVLDEAMAQANARAAKTEALLQAFKASGKSLDAFADMYGLDPRAVSRMLARATVA
;
A
#
# COMPACT_ATOMS: atom_id res chain seq x y z
N MET A 1 -79.85 -35.20 9.59
CA MET A 1 -80.02 -33.73 9.52
C MET A 1 -78.66 -33.17 9.22
N THR A 2 -78.42 -32.87 7.92
CA THR A 2 -78.08 -31.51 7.41
C THR A 2 -76.66 -31.10 7.84
N ASP A 3 -75.69 -30.83 6.97
CA ASP A 3 -75.75 -30.31 5.61
C ASP A 3 -74.44 -30.58 4.87
N THR A 4 -74.52 -30.63 3.54
CA THR A 4 -73.39 -30.77 2.60
C THR A 4 -73.15 -29.42 1.91
N LEU A 5 -71.91 -29.24 1.42
CA LEU A 5 -71.44 -28.33 0.35
C LEU A 5 -70.63 -27.10 0.85
N PRO A 6 -69.78 -26.48 0.00
CA PRO A 6 -68.50 -27.03 -0.49
C PRO A 6 -67.38 -25.96 -0.42
N ILE A 7 -66.11 -26.34 -0.52
CA ILE A 7 -64.99 -25.38 -0.69
C ILE A 7 -64.47 -25.49 -2.13
N PRO A 8 -64.59 -24.45 -2.96
CA PRO A 8 -63.89 -24.31 -4.24
C PRO A 8 -62.65 -23.37 -4.05
N PRO A 9 -61.85 -23.07 -5.10
CA PRO A 9 -60.55 -23.69 -5.27
C PRO A 9 -59.38 -22.69 -5.10
N GLU A 10 -58.20 -23.30 -4.95
CA GLU A 10 -56.87 -22.85 -5.35
C GLU A 10 -56.86 -21.61 -6.28
N THR A 11 -56.53 -20.44 -5.71
CA THR A 11 -56.25 -19.25 -6.49
C THR A 11 -54.76 -19.21 -6.79
N LEU A 12 -54.42 -19.48 -8.06
CA LEU A 12 -53.15 -19.09 -8.66
C LEU A 12 -52.96 -17.58 -8.45
N ALA A 13 -52.04 -17.20 -7.56
CA ALA A 13 -51.50 -15.84 -7.54
C ALA A 13 -50.51 -15.73 -8.71
N ALA A 14 -50.94 -14.99 -9.73
CA ALA A 14 -50.18 -14.68 -10.92
C ALA A 14 -48.82 -14.04 -10.59
N ASP A 15 -47.82 -14.48 -11.33
CA ASP A 15 -46.48 -13.92 -11.44
C ASP A 15 -46.58 -12.44 -11.86
N ALA A 16 -46.37 -11.54 -10.90
CA ALA A 16 -46.30 -10.10 -11.17
C ALA A 16 -44.91 -9.80 -11.74
N PRO A 17 -44.78 -9.11 -12.88
CA PRO A 17 -43.47 -8.76 -13.42
C PRO A 17 -42.80 -7.77 -12.47
N VAL A 18 -41.73 -8.21 -11.81
CA VAL A 18 -40.84 -7.35 -11.03
C VAL A 18 -40.21 -6.36 -12.00
N ALA A 19 -40.71 -5.12 -11.96
CA ALA A 19 -40.12 -4.01 -12.71
C ALA A 19 -38.63 -3.88 -12.34
N PRO A 20 -37.73 -3.70 -13.32
CA PRO A 20 -36.32 -3.55 -13.03
C PRO A 20 -36.12 -2.28 -12.20
N SER A 21 -35.73 -2.47 -10.94
CA SER A 21 -35.25 -1.38 -10.09
C SER A 21 -34.19 -0.60 -10.86
N LYS A 22 -34.47 0.69 -11.13
CA LYS A 22 -33.49 1.62 -11.69
C LYS A 22 -32.27 1.59 -10.78
N ARG A 23 -31.19 0.96 -11.24
CA ARG A 23 -29.87 1.09 -10.60
C ARG A 23 -29.63 2.58 -10.46
N ALA A 24 -29.59 3.07 -9.22
CA ALA A 24 -29.20 4.45 -8.94
C ALA A 24 -27.91 4.72 -9.72
N SER A 25 -27.91 5.77 -10.54
CA SER A 25 -26.73 6.21 -11.27
C SER A 25 -25.61 6.36 -10.27
N ARG A 26 -24.49 5.65 -10.47
CA ARG A 26 -23.32 5.79 -9.60
C ARG A 26 -23.01 7.29 -9.50
N PRO A 27 -22.79 7.84 -8.28
CA PRO A 27 -22.41 9.23 -8.13
C PRO A 27 -21.22 9.52 -9.05
N ASP A 28 -21.30 10.58 -9.84
CA ASP A 28 -20.20 10.97 -10.69
C ASP A 28 -19.07 11.52 -9.81
N VAL A 29 -18.02 10.73 -9.64
CA VAL A 29 -16.89 11.04 -8.76
C VAL A 29 -15.91 12.02 -9.40
N LEU A 30 -15.94 12.15 -10.73
CA LEU A 30 -14.94 12.93 -11.47
C LEU A 30 -15.01 14.43 -11.16
N PRO A 31 -16.19 15.08 -11.14
CA PRO A 31 -16.27 16.51 -10.82
C PRO A 31 -15.75 16.85 -9.41
N VAL A 32 -16.03 15.98 -8.43
CA VAL A 32 -15.56 16.17 -7.05
C VAL A 32 -14.04 16.05 -6.98
N LEU A 33 -13.45 15.08 -7.68
CA LEU A 33 -12.00 14.92 -7.75
C LEU A 33 -11.31 16.08 -8.47
N GLU A 34 -11.92 16.60 -9.54
CA GLU A 34 -11.43 17.79 -10.24
C GLU A 34 -11.47 19.02 -9.33
N HIS A 35 -12.55 19.19 -8.57
CA HIS A 35 -12.65 20.28 -7.60
C HIS A 35 -11.59 20.16 -6.49
N MET A 36 -11.37 18.95 -5.95
CA MET A 36 -10.30 18.69 -4.99
C MET A 36 -8.91 18.96 -5.57
N ALA A 37 -8.67 18.62 -6.84
CA ALA A 37 -7.40 18.88 -7.53
C ALA A 37 -7.17 20.37 -7.82
N ALA A 38 -8.24 21.14 -8.08
CA ALA A 38 -8.15 22.59 -8.21
C ALA A 38 -7.76 23.26 -6.89
N LEU A 39 -8.31 22.79 -5.76
CA LEU A 39 -8.01 23.32 -4.42
C LEU A 39 -6.64 22.85 -3.90
N TYR A 40 -6.30 21.58 -4.11
CA TYR A 40 -5.11 20.93 -3.55
C TYR A 40 -4.33 20.15 -4.63
N PRO A 41 -3.69 20.87 -5.58
CA PRO A 41 -3.01 20.25 -6.72
C PRO A 41 -1.82 19.37 -6.33
N GLN A 42 -1.19 19.63 -5.18
CA GLN A 42 -0.07 18.83 -4.68
C GLN A 42 -0.49 17.42 -4.23
N MET A 43 -1.75 17.25 -3.85
CA MET A 43 -2.29 15.99 -3.31
C MET A 43 -3.13 15.24 -4.35
N PHE A 44 -3.96 15.96 -5.12
CA PHE A 44 -4.91 15.35 -6.07
C PHE A 44 -4.59 15.64 -7.55
N GLY A 45 -3.50 16.38 -7.84
CA GLY A 45 -3.13 16.78 -9.20
C GLY A 45 -2.31 15.74 -9.98
N ALA A 46 -1.21 16.18 -10.61
CA ALA A 46 -0.37 15.32 -11.46
C ALA A 46 0.43 14.28 -10.65
N THR A 47 0.84 14.63 -9.44
CA THR A 47 1.50 13.73 -8.49
C THR A 47 0.57 13.51 -7.32
N PHE A 48 0.44 12.27 -6.86
CA PHE A 48 -0.37 11.95 -5.69
C PHE A 48 0.53 11.79 -4.48
N GLN A 49 0.07 12.26 -3.33
CA GLN A 49 0.76 12.10 -2.05
C GLN A 49 -0.09 11.25 -1.09
N PRO A 50 0.54 10.44 -0.22
CA PRO A 50 -0.19 9.73 0.80
C PRO A 50 -0.86 10.70 1.77
N MET A 51 -2.14 10.52 2.04
CA MET A 51 -2.91 11.49 2.83
C MET A 51 -2.79 11.24 4.33
N LYS A 52 -2.83 12.33 5.10
CA LYS A 52 -3.01 12.32 6.55
C LYS A 52 -4.29 11.56 6.92
N ARG A 53 -4.26 10.87 8.06
CA ARG A 53 -5.45 10.22 8.62
C ARG A 53 -6.47 11.30 9.01
N GLY A 54 -7.74 11.10 8.63
CA GLY A 54 -8.77 12.10 8.88
C GLY A 54 -8.89 13.20 7.83
N ILE A 55 -8.18 13.11 6.69
CA ILE A 55 -8.22 14.11 5.59
C ILE A 55 -9.65 14.47 5.14
N PHE A 56 -10.60 13.55 5.28
CA PHE A 56 -12.01 13.78 5.00
C PHE A 56 -12.59 14.89 5.89
N GLN A 57 -12.30 14.86 7.19
CA GLN A 57 -12.77 15.86 8.13
C GLN A 57 -12.07 17.20 7.88
N ASP A 58 -10.75 17.17 7.65
CA ASP A 58 -9.97 18.36 7.31
C ASP A 58 -10.54 19.06 6.05
N LEU A 59 -11.00 18.31 5.04
CA LEU A 59 -11.61 18.85 3.82
C LEU A 59 -12.99 19.50 4.09
N LEU A 60 -13.82 18.89 4.93
CA LEU A 60 -15.12 19.44 5.30
C LEU A 60 -14.98 20.70 6.17
N GLU A 61 -13.99 20.75 7.04
CA GLU A 61 -13.72 21.92 7.88
C GLU A 61 -13.12 23.08 7.09
N ALA A 62 -12.23 22.78 6.14
CA ALA A 62 -11.63 23.79 5.28
C ALA A 62 -12.62 24.36 4.25
N HIS A 63 -13.56 23.53 3.76
CA HIS A 63 -14.55 23.93 2.76
C HIS A 63 -15.96 23.41 3.07
N PRO A 64 -16.66 24.00 4.08
CA PRO A 64 -17.96 23.51 4.54
C PRO A 64 -19.04 23.43 3.46
N ASP A 65 -19.03 24.37 2.50
CA ASP A 65 -20.06 24.49 1.46
C ASP A 65 -19.61 23.96 0.09
N ALA A 66 -18.36 23.51 -0.05
CA ALA A 66 -17.83 23.05 -1.35
C ALA A 66 -18.10 21.57 -1.64
N PHE A 67 -18.37 20.77 -0.60
CA PHE A 67 -18.45 19.33 -0.71
C PHE A 67 -19.68 18.73 -0.03
N GLU A 68 -20.50 18.03 -0.81
CA GLU A 68 -21.48 17.11 -0.28
C GLU A 68 -20.82 15.89 0.36
N ARG A 69 -21.22 15.55 1.58
CA ARG A 69 -20.52 14.58 2.46
C ARG A 69 -20.38 13.19 1.82
N ASP A 70 -21.45 12.67 1.23
CA ASP A 70 -21.47 11.34 0.61
C ASP A 70 -20.71 11.30 -0.72
N SER A 71 -20.78 12.39 -1.49
CA SER A 71 -20.03 12.52 -2.74
C SER A 71 -18.53 12.61 -2.47
N LEU A 72 -18.11 13.38 -1.46
CA LEU A 72 -16.71 13.48 -1.04
C LEU A 72 -16.17 12.13 -0.54
N LYS A 73 -16.94 11.44 0.28
CA LYS A 73 -16.56 10.09 0.76
C LYS A 73 -16.37 9.12 -0.40
N THR A 74 -17.26 9.16 -1.40
CA THR A 74 -17.17 8.32 -2.59
C THR A 74 -15.95 8.68 -3.45
N ALA A 75 -15.70 9.97 -3.64
CA ALA A 75 -14.54 10.47 -4.39
C ALA A 75 -13.21 10.05 -3.73
N LEU A 76 -13.08 10.23 -2.40
CA LEU A 76 -11.90 9.77 -1.65
C LEU A 76 -11.73 8.25 -1.70
N ALA A 77 -12.82 7.49 -1.59
CA ALA A 77 -12.76 6.03 -1.73
C ALA A 77 -12.27 5.62 -3.13
N HIS A 78 -12.68 6.33 -4.18
CA HIS A 78 -12.18 6.12 -5.54
C HIS A 78 -10.70 6.49 -5.65
N HIS A 79 -10.30 7.66 -5.14
CA HIS A 79 -8.92 8.15 -5.17
C HIS A 79 -7.95 7.19 -4.48
N THR A 80 -8.26 6.78 -3.24
CA THR A 80 -7.40 5.90 -2.41
C THR A 80 -7.24 4.49 -2.97
N ARG A 81 -8.17 4.03 -3.81
CA ARG A 81 -8.09 2.73 -4.50
C ARG A 81 -7.39 2.82 -5.86
N SER A 82 -7.09 4.02 -6.34
CA SER A 82 -6.43 4.21 -7.64
C SER A 82 -4.99 3.68 -7.63
N THR A 83 -4.52 3.18 -8.78
CA THR A 83 -3.14 2.67 -8.88
C THR A 83 -2.10 3.79 -8.65
N ARG A 84 -2.43 5.03 -9.03
CA ARG A 84 -1.56 6.21 -8.79
C ARG A 84 -1.37 6.44 -7.30
N TYR A 85 -2.45 6.41 -6.53
CA TYR A 85 -2.39 6.59 -5.08
C TYR A 85 -1.64 5.44 -4.39
N LEU A 86 -1.94 4.19 -4.76
CA LEU A 86 -1.24 3.03 -4.20
C LEU A 86 0.25 3.05 -4.54
N THR A 87 0.64 3.57 -5.71
CA THR A 87 2.06 3.76 -6.06
C THR A 87 2.73 4.78 -5.15
N ALA A 88 2.04 5.88 -4.80
CA ALA A 88 2.54 6.85 -3.84
C ALA A 88 2.70 6.24 -2.44
N VAL A 89 1.71 5.48 -1.94
CA VAL A 89 1.82 4.78 -0.65
C VAL A 89 2.96 3.75 -0.66
N ALA A 90 3.08 2.97 -1.75
CA ALA A 90 4.14 1.98 -1.90
C ALA A 90 5.54 2.61 -1.96
N SER A 91 5.68 3.91 -2.22
CA SER A 91 6.97 4.60 -2.17
C SER A 91 7.52 4.68 -0.74
N GLY A 92 6.67 4.57 0.28
CA GLY A 92 7.07 4.58 1.69
C GLY A 92 7.33 5.98 2.27
N GLY A 93 6.97 7.05 1.55
CA GLY A 93 7.04 8.42 2.09
C GLY A 93 5.98 8.72 3.15
N ASP A 94 6.12 9.85 3.82
CA ASP A 94 5.21 10.31 4.87
C ASP A 94 3.78 10.57 4.37
N ARG A 95 2.87 10.77 5.32
CA ARG A 95 1.53 11.28 5.10
C ARG A 95 1.53 12.79 5.16
N TYR A 96 0.80 13.39 4.22
CA TYR A 96 0.73 14.84 4.04
C TYR A 96 -0.66 15.37 4.40
N ASP A 97 -0.68 16.55 5.02
CA ASP A 97 -1.91 17.32 5.22
C ASP A 97 -2.32 18.09 3.97
N LEU A 98 -3.44 18.84 4.06
CA LEU A 98 -3.96 19.64 2.96
C LEU A 98 -3.02 20.76 2.52
N GLN A 99 -2.11 21.19 3.39
CA GLN A 99 -1.10 22.21 3.10
C GLN A 99 0.17 21.61 2.47
N GLY A 100 0.23 20.29 2.31
CA GLY A 100 1.37 19.58 1.74
C GLY A 100 2.52 19.40 2.73
N GLN A 101 2.26 19.53 4.04
CA GLN A 101 3.27 19.29 5.08
C GLN A 101 3.26 17.82 5.49
N ALA A 102 4.43 17.25 5.72
CA ALA A 102 4.57 15.89 6.26
C ALA A 102 4.16 15.88 7.74
N VAL A 103 3.17 15.06 8.10
CA VAL A 103 2.57 15.04 9.44
C VAL A 103 2.78 13.71 10.16
N GLU A 104 2.80 12.60 9.45
CA GLU A 104 2.84 11.25 10.06
C GLU A 104 3.62 10.29 9.17
N ALA A 105 4.48 9.47 9.77
CA ALA A 105 5.16 8.39 9.05
C ALA A 105 4.14 7.37 8.50
N MET A 106 4.43 6.79 7.34
CA MET A 106 3.59 5.73 6.80
C MET A 106 3.81 4.42 7.58
N ALA A 107 2.72 3.83 8.09
CA ALA A 107 2.81 2.52 8.75
C ALA A 107 3.33 1.45 7.77
N PRO A 108 4.29 0.59 8.18
CA PRO A 108 4.89 -0.43 7.31
C PRO A 108 3.87 -1.35 6.62
N GLU A 109 2.78 -1.69 7.31
CA GLU A 109 1.68 -2.53 6.80
C GLU A 109 0.98 -1.90 5.60
N HIS A 110 0.79 -0.59 5.62
CA HIS A 110 0.18 0.12 4.51
C HIS A 110 1.11 0.14 3.28
N VAL A 111 2.42 0.31 3.49
CA VAL A 111 3.42 0.23 2.41
C VAL A 111 3.44 -1.17 1.82
N HIS A 112 3.47 -2.19 2.66
CA HIS A 112 3.46 -3.59 2.25
C HIS A 112 2.22 -3.94 1.44
N HIS A 113 1.03 -3.58 1.94
CA HIS A 113 -0.22 -3.84 1.25
C HIS A 113 -0.29 -3.13 -0.10
N ALA A 114 0.16 -1.87 -0.17
CA ALA A 114 0.22 -1.11 -1.42
C ALA A 114 1.20 -1.74 -2.42
N LEU A 115 2.34 -2.26 -1.97
CA LEU A 115 3.29 -3.00 -2.81
C LEU A 115 2.63 -4.24 -3.42
N LEU A 116 2.00 -5.09 -2.60
CA LEU A 116 1.31 -6.28 -3.08
C LEU A 116 0.24 -5.92 -4.12
N GLU A 117 -0.60 -4.93 -3.84
CA GLU A 117 -1.70 -4.54 -4.72
C GLU A 117 -1.21 -3.91 -6.04
N VAL A 118 -0.20 -3.05 -6.01
CA VAL A 118 0.39 -2.46 -7.21
C VAL A 118 1.01 -3.54 -8.09
N PHE A 119 1.77 -4.46 -7.50
CA PHE A 119 2.42 -5.54 -8.25
C PHE A 119 1.41 -6.54 -8.78
N ARG A 120 0.38 -6.90 -8.02
CA ARG A 120 -0.72 -7.74 -8.48
C ARG A 120 -1.38 -7.14 -9.73
N ARG A 121 -1.76 -5.85 -9.68
CA ARG A 121 -2.34 -5.13 -10.83
C ARG A 121 -1.40 -5.10 -12.02
N ARG A 122 -0.10 -4.87 -11.80
CA ARG A 122 0.90 -4.84 -12.88
C ARG A 122 1.11 -6.21 -13.51
N GLN A 123 1.16 -7.26 -12.70
CA GLN A 123 1.33 -8.65 -13.15
C GLN A 123 0.17 -9.10 -14.04
N THR A 124 -1.07 -8.71 -13.73
CA THR A 124 -2.23 -9.04 -14.61
C THR A 124 -2.12 -8.49 -16.03
N ARG A 125 -1.27 -7.47 -16.24
CA ARG A 125 -1.07 -6.81 -17.54
C ARG A 125 0.29 -7.16 -18.18
N SER A 126 1.12 -7.94 -17.49
CA SER A 126 2.50 -8.24 -17.88
C SER A 126 2.70 -9.74 -18.04
N LYS A 127 3.45 -10.15 -19.07
CA LYS A 127 3.91 -11.53 -19.24
C LYS A 127 5.24 -11.82 -18.52
N GLU A 128 5.97 -10.78 -18.13
CA GLU A 128 7.20 -10.88 -17.34
C GLU A 128 6.87 -11.29 -15.90
N ASP A 129 7.70 -12.13 -15.28
CA ASP A 129 7.64 -12.38 -13.84
C ASP A 129 8.14 -11.16 -13.04
N LEU A 130 7.24 -10.51 -12.32
CA LEU A 130 7.55 -9.34 -11.49
C LEU A 130 7.87 -9.71 -10.05
N ARG A 131 7.81 -10.98 -9.65
CA ARG A 131 8.12 -11.44 -8.30
C ARG A 131 9.50 -11.00 -7.82
N PRO A 132 10.61 -11.11 -8.60
CA PRO A 132 11.92 -10.67 -8.13
C PRO A 132 11.96 -9.17 -7.80
N LYS A 133 11.26 -8.35 -8.59
CA LYS A 133 11.12 -6.90 -8.36
C LYS A 133 10.28 -6.61 -7.10
N LEU A 134 9.22 -7.39 -6.85
CA LEU A 134 8.40 -7.26 -5.64
C LEU A 134 9.19 -7.63 -4.39
N VAL A 135 9.90 -8.77 -4.41
CA VAL A 135 10.76 -9.23 -3.31
C VAL A 135 11.78 -8.15 -2.95
N GLN A 136 12.50 -7.60 -3.94
CA GLN A 136 13.45 -6.51 -3.71
C GLN A 136 12.79 -5.28 -3.08
N ARG A 137 11.58 -4.92 -3.51
CA ARG A 137 10.85 -3.76 -2.96
C ARG A 137 10.40 -4.00 -1.53
N ILE A 138 10.02 -5.22 -1.16
CA ILE A 138 9.68 -5.59 0.22
C ILE A 138 10.93 -5.54 1.11
N VAL A 139 12.08 -6.02 0.64
CA VAL A 139 13.35 -5.90 1.40
C VAL A 139 13.65 -4.43 1.72
N VAL A 140 13.55 -3.54 0.73
CA VAL A 140 13.78 -2.10 0.92
C VAL A 140 12.75 -1.50 1.89
N ALA A 141 11.48 -1.91 1.82
CA ALA A 141 10.45 -1.44 2.73
C ALA A 141 10.71 -1.90 4.19
N CYS A 142 11.17 -3.14 4.37
CA CYS A 142 11.58 -3.65 5.68
C CYS A 142 12.76 -2.85 6.24
N GLU A 143 13.82 -2.65 5.44
CA GLU A 143 14.98 -1.85 5.83
C GLU A 143 14.58 -0.40 6.21
N ALA A 144 13.71 0.23 5.42
CA ALA A 144 13.23 1.60 5.67
C ALA A 144 12.33 1.70 6.91
N SER A 145 11.66 0.61 7.32
CA SER A 145 10.82 0.59 8.52
C SER A 145 11.61 0.58 9.83
N GLY A 146 12.91 0.24 9.78
CA GLY A 146 13.74 0.04 10.98
C GLY A 146 13.39 -1.22 11.78
N LEU A 147 12.46 -2.06 11.31
CA LEU A 147 12.11 -3.32 11.95
C LEU A 147 13.08 -4.44 11.57
N THR A 148 13.25 -5.41 12.47
CA THR A 148 13.90 -6.67 12.11
C THR A 148 13.05 -7.42 11.09
N PRO A 149 13.65 -8.27 10.23
CA PRO A 149 12.88 -9.07 9.27
C PRO A 149 11.80 -9.94 9.94
N GLN A 150 12.06 -10.43 11.15
CA GLN A 150 11.04 -11.18 11.91
C GLN A 150 9.88 -10.29 12.33
N ALA A 151 10.15 -9.14 12.98
CA ALA A 151 9.11 -8.22 13.45
C ALA A 151 8.28 -7.67 12.28
N TYR A 152 8.93 -7.35 11.16
CA TYR A 152 8.23 -6.94 9.94
C TYR A 152 7.30 -8.05 9.44
N SER A 153 7.78 -9.29 9.37
CA SER A 153 6.98 -10.44 8.90
C SER A 153 5.73 -10.66 9.76
N GLU A 154 5.90 -10.67 11.09
CA GLU A 154 4.80 -10.83 12.05
C GLU A 154 3.74 -9.73 11.91
N LEU A 155 4.18 -8.49 11.64
CA LEU A 155 3.31 -7.33 11.49
C LEU A 155 2.44 -7.39 10.23
N VAL A 156 3.00 -7.84 9.09
CA VAL A 156 2.32 -7.76 7.78
C VAL A 156 1.67 -9.07 7.33
N ARG A 157 1.88 -10.17 8.05
CA ARG A 157 1.38 -11.50 7.65
C ARG A 157 -0.13 -11.52 7.50
N SER A 158 -0.61 -12.27 6.52
CA SER A 158 -2.05 -12.35 6.22
C SER A 158 -2.50 -13.78 5.96
N ARG A 159 -3.77 -13.96 5.59
CA ARG A 159 -4.34 -15.26 5.19
C ARG A 159 -3.98 -15.67 3.75
N ASP A 160 -3.33 -14.79 2.99
CA ASP A 160 -2.90 -15.07 1.61
C ASP A 160 -1.53 -15.76 1.63
N GLU A 161 -1.54 -17.07 1.42
CA GLU A 161 -0.31 -17.89 1.40
C GLU A 161 0.63 -17.53 0.26
N ALA A 162 0.12 -17.07 -0.89
CA ALA A 162 0.96 -16.68 -2.01
C ALA A 162 1.70 -15.38 -1.69
N ALA A 163 1.04 -14.42 -1.05
CA ALA A 163 1.67 -13.20 -0.54
C ALA A 163 2.69 -13.52 0.57
N ASN A 164 2.35 -14.42 1.50
CA ASN A 164 3.24 -14.84 2.58
C ASN A 164 4.51 -15.52 2.02
N ALA A 165 4.41 -16.33 0.96
CA ALA A 165 5.59 -16.94 0.35
C ALA A 165 6.56 -15.91 -0.27
N VAL A 166 6.04 -14.79 -0.80
CA VAL A 166 6.86 -13.68 -1.30
C VAL A 166 7.50 -12.92 -0.14
N LEU A 167 6.76 -12.72 0.94
CA LEU A 167 7.26 -12.12 2.18
C LEU A 167 8.40 -12.96 2.77
N ASP A 168 8.23 -14.27 2.91
CA ASP A 168 9.24 -15.18 3.46
C ASP A 168 10.53 -15.15 2.62
N GLU A 169 10.40 -15.14 1.28
CA GLU A 169 11.53 -14.98 0.37
C GLU A 169 12.25 -13.63 0.59
N ALA A 170 11.49 -12.54 0.73
CA ALA A 170 12.05 -11.22 1.02
C ALA A 170 12.77 -11.20 2.37
N MET A 171 12.21 -11.79 3.41
CA MET A 171 12.84 -11.82 4.74
C MET A 171 14.11 -12.68 4.74
N ALA A 172 14.14 -13.79 4.00
CA ALA A 172 15.36 -14.57 3.80
C ALA A 172 16.45 -13.73 3.11
N GLN A 173 16.10 -12.95 2.09
CA GLN A 173 17.05 -12.03 1.43
C GLN A 173 17.52 -10.91 2.35
N ALA A 174 16.62 -10.32 3.15
CA ALA A 174 16.96 -9.28 4.12
C ALA A 174 17.93 -9.82 5.19
N ASN A 175 17.65 -11.00 5.75
CA ASN A 175 18.53 -11.67 6.71
C ASN A 175 19.91 -11.98 6.12
N ALA A 176 19.98 -12.50 4.89
CA ALA A 176 21.25 -12.78 4.22
C ALA A 176 22.08 -11.49 4.01
N ARG A 177 21.43 -10.37 3.69
CA ARG A 177 22.09 -9.06 3.54
C ARG A 177 22.60 -8.53 4.87
N ALA A 178 21.77 -8.60 5.92
CA ALA A 178 22.15 -8.20 7.27
C ALA A 178 23.38 -8.99 7.74
N ALA A 179 23.34 -10.32 7.65
CA ALA A 179 24.44 -11.20 8.02
C ALA A 179 25.73 -10.92 7.23
N LYS A 180 25.64 -10.71 5.91
CA LYS A 180 26.79 -10.34 5.08
C LYS A 180 27.42 -9.02 5.53
N THR A 181 26.57 -8.05 5.85
CA THR A 181 26.99 -6.71 6.23
C THR A 181 27.62 -6.70 7.62
N GLU A 182 27.06 -7.45 8.56
CA GLU A 182 27.61 -7.67 9.90
C GLU A 182 28.96 -8.41 9.84
N ALA A 183 29.06 -9.49 9.06
CA ALA A 183 30.32 -10.21 8.88
C ALA A 183 31.41 -9.30 8.29
N LEU A 184 31.07 -8.45 7.33
CA LEU A 184 31.98 -7.46 6.77
C LEU A 184 32.43 -6.44 7.82
N LEU A 185 31.52 -5.96 8.67
CA LEU A 185 31.83 -5.04 9.77
C LEU A 185 32.77 -5.68 10.79
N GLN A 186 32.52 -6.94 11.18
CA GLN A 186 33.39 -7.66 12.11
C GLN A 186 34.77 -7.91 11.52
N ALA A 187 34.85 -8.33 10.25
CA ALA A 187 36.12 -8.48 9.54
C ALA A 187 36.89 -7.15 9.45
N PHE A 188 36.19 -6.05 9.17
CA PHE A 188 36.79 -4.71 9.13
C PHE A 188 37.37 -4.33 10.49
N LYS A 189 36.58 -4.46 11.57
CA LYS A 189 37.01 -4.18 12.95
C LYS A 189 38.20 -5.05 13.37
N ALA A 190 38.15 -6.35 13.08
CA ALA A 190 39.23 -7.28 13.42
C ALA A 190 40.53 -7.01 12.64
N SER A 191 40.43 -6.46 11.43
CA SER A 191 41.61 -6.16 10.62
C SER A 191 42.47 -5.03 11.18
N GLY A 192 41.87 -4.09 11.92
CA GLY A 192 42.54 -2.86 12.38
C GLY A 192 43.05 -1.95 11.25
N LYS A 193 42.66 -2.22 9.99
CA LYS A 193 43.14 -1.50 8.80
C LYS A 193 42.28 -0.28 8.51
N SER A 194 42.84 0.65 7.72
CA SER A 194 42.03 1.68 7.07
C SER A 194 41.05 1.05 6.09
N LEU A 195 39.98 1.78 5.75
CA LEU A 195 38.94 1.32 4.83
C LEU A 195 39.52 0.96 3.45
N ASP A 196 40.40 1.79 2.90
CA ASP A 196 41.01 1.54 1.59
C ASP A 196 41.89 0.28 1.63
N ALA A 197 42.73 0.12 2.66
CA ALA A 197 43.60 -1.04 2.81
C ALA A 197 42.81 -2.35 3.07
N PHE A 198 41.65 -2.25 3.72
CA PHE A 198 40.74 -3.38 3.90
C PHE A 198 40.04 -3.74 2.58
N ALA A 199 39.55 -2.75 1.83
CA ALA A 199 38.91 -2.95 0.54
C ALA A 199 39.88 -3.59 -0.48
N ASP A 200 41.11 -3.07 -0.56
CA ASP A 200 42.16 -3.60 -1.43
C ASP A 200 42.49 -5.07 -1.11
N MET A 201 42.51 -5.45 0.19
CA MET A 201 42.82 -6.81 0.63
C MET A 201 41.82 -7.86 0.12
N TYR A 202 40.55 -7.47 -0.08
CA TYR A 202 39.50 -8.34 -0.58
C TYR A 202 39.14 -8.05 -2.05
N GLY A 203 39.88 -7.17 -2.74
CA GLY A 203 39.58 -6.74 -4.10
C GLY A 203 38.20 -6.07 -4.23
N LEU A 204 37.76 -5.36 -3.20
CA LEU A 204 36.47 -4.68 -3.14
C LEU A 204 36.61 -3.20 -3.48
N ASP A 205 35.55 -2.59 -4.02
CA ASP A 205 35.48 -1.14 -4.20
C ASP A 205 35.35 -0.44 -2.83
N PRO A 206 36.26 0.50 -2.45
CA PRO A 206 36.20 1.21 -1.18
C PRO A 206 34.86 1.92 -0.95
N ARG A 207 34.26 2.49 -1.99
CA ARG A 207 32.95 3.17 -1.88
C ARG A 207 31.83 2.18 -1.57
N ALA A 208 31.86 1.00 -2.18
CA ALA A 208 30.91 -0.07 -1.87
C ALA A 208 31.06 -0.57 -0.43
N VAL A 209 32.29 -0.79 0.04
CA VAL A 209 32.57 -1.18 1.43
C VAL A 209 32.07 -0.11 2.41
N SER A 210 32.36 1.17 2.14
CA SER A 210 31.88 2.29 2.96
C SER A 210 30.35 2.31 3.09
N ARG A 211 29.63 2.15 1.97
CA ARG A 211 28.15 2.07 2.00
C ARG A 211 27.64 0.87 2.79
N MET A 212 28.28 -0.29 2.66
CA MET A 212 27.89 -1.49 3.42
C MET A 212 28.13 -1.29 4.91
N LEU A 213 29.30 -0.77 5.30
CA LEU A 213 29.63 -0.50 6.70
C LEU A 213 28.71 0.55 7.33
N ALA A 214 28.36 1.62 6.60
CA ALA A 214 27.42 2.64 7.07
C ALA A 214 26.03 2.07 7.36
N ARG A 215 25.60 1.04 6.60
CA ARG A 215 24.33 0.33 6.87
C ARG A 215 24.43 -0.57 8.09
N ALA A 216 25.59 -1.20 8.31
CA ALA A 216 25.87 -2.06 9.46
C ALA A 216 25.80 -1.32 10.80
N THR A 217 26.07 -0.02 10.81
CA THR A 217 26.11 0.80 12.03
C THR A 217 24.77 1.43 12.41
N VAL A 218 23.78 1.37 11.50
CA VAL A 218 22.43 1.95 11.68
C VAL A 218 21.38 0.88 12.02
N ALA A 219 21.68 -0.38 11.73
CA ALA A 219 20.88 -1.56 12.11
C ALA A 219 21.20 -2.00 13.55
#